data_AF-A0A8S3HNW2-F1
#
_entry.id   AF-A0A8S3HNW2-F1
#
_cell.length_a   1.000
_cell.length_b   1.000
_cell.length_c   1.000
_cell.angle_alpha   90.00
_cell.angle_beta   90.00
_cell.angle_gamma   90.00
#
_symmetry.space_group_name_H-M   'P 1'
#
loop_
_entity.id
_entity.type
_entity.pdbx_description
1 polymer ?
#
loop_
_entity_poly.entity_id
_entity_poly.type
_entity_poly.pdbx_seq_one_letter_code
_entity_poly.pdbx_strand_id
1 'polypeptide(L)'
;MLNLLIVSAIQLGENGWPATKLKDSVPLDESEAFSLYLKLIHYMRVMFVKCKLIHADLSEFNLLLDSKKELYVIDVSQSVEQAHPNALEFLRLDCRNVTDYFAKRYTLKTILTMQQLFNYITDPTITDSNEQAYLDRIMEQAENRSSNETTDEVDERVFERIFIPQTLDDICETSSKDFRQLSTILGMNETMTEARLVPKILEDENDDSSSITSSSNSDDDDDDSSDYASAKEDQEEQSLAKGNVRPRDESPTSKRLRKQAIREEKREKRKTKIPKHVKKRAE
;
A
#
# COMPACT_ATOMS: atom_id res chain seq x y z
N MET A 1 -35.04 -8.02 4.53
CA MET A 1 -34.05 -9.02 4.94
C MET A 1 -33.27 -8.41 6.09
N LEU A 2 -33.27 -9.00 7.28
CA LEU A 2 -32.40 -8.56 8.38
C LEU A 2 -31.02 -9.18 8.14
N ASN A 3 -30.00 -8.34 8.00
CA ASN A 3 -28.62 -8.79 7.96
C ASN A 3 -28.11 -8.81 9.41
N LEU A 4 -27.94 -10.00 9.99
CA LEU A 4 -27.43 -10.19 11.35
C LEU A 4 -26.01 -10.74 11.27
N LEU A 5 -25.07 -10.06 11.93
CA LEU A 5 -23.70 -10.53 12.12
C LEU A 5 -23.48 -10.82 13.61
N ILE A 6 -23.00 -12.01 13.94
CA ILE A 6 -22.64 -12.42 15.31
C ILE A 6 -21.12 -12.55 15.36
N VAL A 7 -20.50 -11.79 16.27
CA VAL A 7 -19.05 -11.77 16.49
C VAL A 7 -18.73 -11.97 17.97
N SER A 8 -17.48 -12.28 18.29
CA SER A 8 -17.02 -12.38 19.68
C SER A 8 -17.08 -11.02 20.37
N ALA A 9 -17.54 -11.00 21.62
CA ALA A 9 -17.54 -9.80 22.45
C ALA A 9 -16.14 -9.56 23.06
N ILE A 10 -15.66 -8.33 22.98
CA ILE A 10 -14.42 -7.88 23.64
C ILE A 10 -14.82 -7.20 24.96
N GLN A 11 -14.27 -7.65 26.08
CA GLN A 11 -14.79 -7.36 27.42
C GLN A 11 -13.74 -6.75 28.37
N LEU A 12 -14.21 -5.93 29.32
CA LEU A 12 -13.48 -5.49 30.51
C LEU A 12 -13.63 -6.55 31.60
N GLY A 13 -12.56 -7.31 31.84
CA GLY A 13 -12.48 -8.29 32.92
C GLY A 13 -13.52 -9.42 32.81
N GLU A 14 -13.73 -10.13 33.92
CA GLU A 14 -14.62 -11.30 33.97
C GLU A 14 -16.11 -10.93 34.10
N ASN A 15 -16.43 -9.64 34.23
CA ASN A 15 -17.77 -9.15 34.56
C ASN A 15 -18.68 -8.95 33.33
N GLY A 16 -18.17 -9.24 32.12
CA GLY A 16 -18.94 -9.16 30.87
C GLY A 16 -19.22 -7.74 30.34
N TRP A 17 -18.64 -6.70 30.95
CA TRP A 17 -18.77 -5.32 30.45
C TRP A 17 -18.01 -5.16 29.12
N PRO A 18 -18.51 -4.38 28.15
CA PRO A 18 -17.82 -4.17 26.88
C PRO A 18 -16.50 -3.40 27.09
N ALA A 19 -15.48 -3.73 26.29
CA ALA A 19 -14.23 -2.96 26.22
C ALA A 19 -14.49 -1.48 25.95
N THR A 20 -13.69 -0.60 26.56
CA THR A 20 -13.81 0.84 26.37
C THR A 20 -13.20 1.25 25.04
N LYS A 21 -13.85 2.19 24.35
CA LYS A 21 -13.21 2.89 23.24
C LYS A 21 -11.99 3.65 23.73
N LEU A 22 -10.96 3.76 22.90
CA LEU A 22 -9.74 4.48 23.23
C LEU A 22 -10.01 5.96 23.54
N LYS A 23 -10.97 6.58 22.83
CA LYS A 23 -11.45 7.94 23.16
C LYS A 23 -11.92 8.08 24.60
N ASP A 24 -12.72 7.13 25.06
CA ASP A 24 -13.42 7.18 26.35
C ASP A 24 -12.60 6.54 27.48
N SER A 25 -11.43 5.96 27.16
CA SER A 25 -10.56 5.34 28.14
C SER A 25 -9.96 6.37 29.09
N VAL A 26 -9.65 5.93 30.31
CA VAL A 26 -8.83 6.71 31.25
C VAL A 26 -7.50 7.06 30.57
N PRO A 27 -6.98 8.29 30.74
CA PRO A 27 -5.64 8.64 30.25
C PRO A 27 -4.61 7.63 30.74
N LEU A 28 -3.86 7.10 29.78
CA LEU A 28 -2.73 6.22 30.02
C LEU A 28 -1.52 7.05 30.48
N ASP A 29 -0.56 6.41 31.14
CA ASP A 29 0.75 7.03 31.32
C ASP A 29 1.51 7.07 29.98
N GLU A 30 2.60 7.84 29.92
CA GLU A 30 3.36 8.02 28.67
C GLU A 30 3.97 6.71 28.16
N SER A 31 4.39 5.82 29.09
CA SER A 31 4.97 4.52 28.75
C SER A 31 3.92 3.58 28.12
N GLU A 32 2.73 3.49 28.70
CA GLU A 32 1.63 2.69 28.15
C GLU A 32 1.11 3.28 26.85
N ALA A 33 1.00 4.61 26.75
CA ALA A 33 0.60 5.28 25.52
C ALA A 33 1.59 4.99 24.39
N PHE A 34 2.90 5.02 24.68
CA PHE A 34 3.95 4.70 23.71
C PHE A 34 3.90 3.22 23.28
N SER A 35 3.74 2.30 24.24
CA SER A 35 3.56 0.87 23.92
C SER A 35 2.31 0.63 23.07
N LEU A 36 1.22 1.32 23.36
CA LEU A 36 -0.03 1.23 22.61
C LEU A 36 0.11 1.79 21.19
N TYR A 37 0.77 2.94 21.05
CA TYR A 37 1.09 3.55 19.76
C TYR A 37 1.88 2.56 18.89
N LEU A 38 2.91 1.92 19.47
CA LEU A 38 3.70 0.92 18.77
C LEU A 38 2.90 -0.29 18.29
N LYS A 39 2.04 -0.82 19.16
CA LYS A 39 1.11 -1.90 18.78
C LYS A 39 0.19 -1.47 17.63
N LEU A 40 -0.34 -0.25 17.67
CA LEU A 40 -1.25 0.25 16.66
C LEU A 40 -0.59 0.43 15.29
N ILE A 41 0.57 1.08 15.22
CA ILE A 41 1.27 1.26 13.94
C ILE A 41 1.71 -0.07 13.34
N HIS A 42 2.09 -1.05 14.19
CA HIS A 42 2.36 -2.40 13.75
C HIS A 42 1.09 -3.08 13.21
N TYR A 43 -0.07 -2.91 13.84
CA TYR A 43 -1.35 -3.41 13.31
C TYR A 43 -1.71 -2.78 11.97
N MET A 44 -1.48 -1.47 11.79
CA MET A 44 -1.68 -0.80 10.50
C MET A 44 -0.78 -1.42 9.42
N ARG A 45 0.50 -1.68 9.73
CA ARG A 45 1.43 -2.36 8.82
C ARG A 45 0.98 -3.79 8.50
N VAL A 46 0.54 -4.57 9.49
CA VAL A 46 0.04 -5.93 9.29
C VAL A 46 -1.23 -5.94 8.42
N MET A 47 -2.16 -5.01 8.66
CA MET A 47 -3.37 -4.86 7.84
C MET A 47 -2.99 -4.57 6.39
N PHE A 48 -2.06 -3.64 6.17
CA PHE A 48 -1.60 -3.30 4.83
C PHE A 48 -0.84 -4.47 4.17
N VAL A 49 0.26 -4.93 4.75
CA VAL A 49 1.18 -5.89 4.11
C VAL A 49 0.61 -7.31 4.08
N LYS A 50 0.09 -7.80 5.21
CA LYS A 50 -0.34 -9.21 5.36
C LYS A 50 -1.80 -9.39 4.97
N CYS A 51 -2.69 -8.47 5.37
CA CYS A 51 -4.12 -8.56 5.04
C CYS A 51 -4.49 -7.89 3.70
N LYS A 52 -3.60 -7.08 3.10
CA LYS A 52 -3.86 -6.30 1.87
C LYS A 52 -5.08 -5.39 1.98
N LEU A 53 -5.29 -4.87 3.19
CA LEU A 53 -6.48 -4.14 3.57
C LEU A 53 -6.09 -2.80 4.22
N ILE A 54 -6.83 -1.76 3.90
CA ILE A 54 -6.75 -0.44 4.51
C ILE A 54 -8.05 -0.22 5.27
N HIS A 55 -7.96 0.28 6.50
CA HIS A 55 -9.15 0.43 7.35
C HIS A 55 -10.12 1.47 6.79
N ALA A 56 -9.59 2.59 6.29
CA ALA A 56 -10.30 3.72 5.67
C ALA A 56 -11.23 4.53 6.58
N ASP A 57 -11.24 4.22 7.88
CA ASP A 57 -11.96 4.96 8.93
C ASP A 57 -11.28 4.72 10.29
N LEU A 58 -9.95 4.55 10.30
CA LEU A 58 -9.23 4.27 11.53
C LEU A 58 -9.15 5.53 12.38
N SER A 59 -9.66 5.45 13.61
CA SER A 59 -9.64 6.54 14.59
C SER A 59 -9.78 5.97 16.00
N GLU A 60 -9.61 6.80 17.03
CA GLU A 60 -9.76 6.44 18.43
C GLU A 60 -11.17 5.92 18.81
N PHE A 61 -12.16 6.12 17.93
CA PHE A 61 -13.52 5.63 18.09
C PHE A 61 -13.69 4.17 17.69
N ASN A 62 -12.80 3.68 16.81
CA ASN A 62 -12.77 2.33 16.25
C ASN A 62 -11.65 1.47 16.86
N LEU A 63 -11.06 1.96 17.96
CA LEU A 63 -10.08 1.25 18.77
C LEU A 63 -10.68 0.93 20.14
N LEU A 64 -10.59 -0.33 20.55
CA LEU A 64 -11.00 -0.80 21.86
C LEU A 64 -9.79 -1.17 22.72
N LEU A 65 -9.88 -0.86 24.01
CA LEU A 65 -8.96 -1.30 25.05
C LEU A 65 -9.70 -2.22 26.02
N ASP A 66 -9.16 -3.41 26.23
CA ASP A 66 -9.66 -4.33 27.24
C ASP A 66 -9.06 -4.05 28.63
N SER A 67 -9.48 -4.83 29.64
CA SER A 67 -8.99 -4.67 31.02
C SER A 67 -7.49 -4.96 31.19
N LYS A 68 -6.88 -5.66 30.24
CA LYS A 68 -5.44 -5.97 30.22
C LYS A 68 -4.64 -4.95 29.41
N LYS A 69 -5.29 -3.88 28.93
CA LYS A 69 -4.71 -2.86 28.04
C LYS A 69 -4.26 -3.44 26.70
N GLU A 70 -4.92 -4.50 26.24
CA GLU A 70 -4.75 -4.99 24.88
C GLU A 70 -5.62 -4.20 23.92
N LEU A 71 -5.05 -3.93 22.75
CA LEU A 71 -5.64 -3.11 21.70
C LEU A 71 -6.39 -3.99 20.70
N TYR A 72 -7.59 -3.56 20.32
CA TYR A 72 -8.37 -4.21 19.28
C TYR A 72 -8.87 -3.17 18.29
N VAL A 73 -8.69 -3.47 16.99
CA VAL A 73 -9.24 -2.69 15.89
C VAL A 73 -10.61 -3.27 15.53
N ILE A 74 -11.63 -2.44 15.45
CA ILE A 74 -13.01 -2.84 15.13
C ILE A 74 -13.57 -1.99 13.97
N ASP A 75 -14.75 -2.38 13.48
CA ASP A 75 -15.46 -1.69 12.40
C ASP A 75 -14.71 -1.65 11.06
N VAL A 76 -14.22 -2.83 10.65
CA VAL A 76 -13.63 -3.04 9.32
C VAL A 76 -14.66 -3.13 8.19
N SER A 77 -15.89 -2.65 8.43
CA SER A 77 -16.99 -2.77 7.48
C SER A 77 -16.82 -1.89 6.24
N GLN A 78 -16.08 -0.78 6.38
CA GLN A 78 -15.75 0.18 5.32
C GLN A 78 -14.34 0.00 4.76
N SER A 79 -13.61 -1.02 5.21
CA SER A 79 -12.23 -1.25 4.80
C SER A 79 -12.12 -1.58 3.31
N VAL A 80 -11.06 -1.10 2.68
CA VAL A 80 -10.84 -1.22 1.24
C VAL A 80 -9.59 -2.02 0.92
N GLU A 81 -9.61 -2.70 -0.24
CA GLU A 81 -8.41 -3.34 -0.78
C GLU A 81 -7.42 -2.30 -1.31
N GLN A 82 -6.14 -2.66 -1.36
CA GLN A 82 -5.06 -1.81 -1.89
C GLN A 82 -5.25 -1.41 -3.36
N ALA A 83 -6.01 -2.18 -4.14
CA ALA A 83 -6.29 -1.89 -5.54
C ALA A 83 -7.39 -0.82 -5.74
N HIS A 84 -8.00 -0.31 -4.67
CA HIS A 84 -9.01 0.73 -4.75
C HIS A 84 -8.37 2.07 -5.19
N PRO A 85 -8.97 2.84 -6.12
CA PRO A 85 -8.39 4.09 -6.64
C PRO A 85 -7.98 5.11 -5.57
N ASN A 86 -8.68 5.12 -4.42
CA ASN A 86 -8.40 6.02 -3.29
C ASN A 86 -7.74 5.31 -2.10
N ALA A 87 -7.21 4.09 -2.28
CA ALA A 87 -6.61 3.28 -1.22
C ALA A 87 -5.57 4.06 -0.41
N LEU A 88 -4.59 4.65 -1.09
CA LEU A 88 -3.49 5.37 -0.44
C LEU A 88 -3.93 6.68 0.21
N GLU A 89 -4.97 7.33 -0.32
CA GLU A 89 -5.58 8.50 0.31
C GLU A 89 -6.28 8.15 1.63
N PHE A 90 -6.99 7.01 1.66
CA PHE A 90 -7.57 6.50 2.89
C PHE A 90 -6.50 6.11 3.92
N LEU A 91 -5.40 5.49 3.47
CA LEU A 91 -4.28 5.18 4.36
C LEU A 91 -3.63 6.46 4.93
N ARG A 92 -3.45 7.51 4.11
CA ARG A 92 -2.96 8.81 4.59
C ARG A 92 -3.87 9.38 5.68
N LEU A 93 -5.18 9.29 5.52
CA LEU A 93 -6.14 9.76 6.51
C LEU A 93 -6.07 8.94 7.80
N ASP A 94 -5.99 7.61 7.69
CA ASP A 94 -5.81 6.70 8.83
C ASP A 94 -4.52 7.06 9.60
N CYS A 95 -3.40 7.26 8.90
CA CYS A 95 -2.12 7.68 9.51
C CYS A 95 -2.25 9.01 10.24
N ARG A 96 -2.89 10.02 9.62
CA ARG A 96 -3.10 11.32 10.25
C ARG A 96 -3.94 11.18 11.53
N ASN A 97 -5.07 10.48 11.47
CA ASN A 97 -5.95 10.33 12.63
C ASN A 97 -5.21 9.69 13.82
N VAL A 98 -4.38 8.68 13.55
CA VAL A 98 -3.56 8.03 14.56
C VAL A 98 -2.51 8.99 15.12
N THR A 99 -1.69 9.63 14.27
CA THR A 99 -0.67 10.59 14.69
C THR A 99 -1.27 11.73 15.51
N ASP A 100 -2.36 12.33 15.03
CA ASP A 100 -3.08 13.42 15.70
C ASP A 100 -3.59 13.03 17.09
N TYR A 101 -4.17 11.83 17.21
CA TYR A 101 -4.71 11.37 18.48
C TYR A 101 -3.62 11.26 19.56
N PHE A 102 -2.47 10.66 19.24
CA PHE A 102 -1.38 10.52 20.20
C PHE A 102 -0.69 11.86 20.47
N ALA A 103 -0.46 12.69 19.44
CA ALA A 103 0.20 13.98 19.58
C ALA A 103 -0.61 14.98 20.43
N LYS A 104 -1.95 14.97 20.31
CA LYS A 104 -2.82 15.86 21.09
C LYS A 104 -2.97 15.43 22.55
N ARG A 105 -2.91 14.13 22.82
CA ARG A 105 -3.26 13.55 24.13
C ARG A 105 -2.05 13.26 25.02
N TYR A 106 -0.86 13.09 24.43
CA TYR A 106 0.36 12.70 25.13
C TYR A 106 1.57 13.51 24.65
N THR A 107 2.51 13.78 25.55
CA THR A 107 3.76 14.49 25.23
C THR A 107 4.86 13.50 24.83
N LEU A 108 4.61 12.70 23.79
CA LEU A 108 5.56 11.69 23.32
C LEU A 108 6.50 12.31 22.28
N LYS A 109 7.80 12.36 22.59
CA LYS A 109 8.83 12.87 21.67
C LYS A 109 9.10 11.94 20.48
N THR A 110 8.72 10.68 20.60
CA THR A 110 8.97 9.60 19.64
C THR A 110 7.82 9.40 18.64
N ILE A 111 6.82 10.27 18.61
CA ILE A 111 5.71 10.17 17.64
C ILE A 111 6.26 10.45 16.24
N LEU A 112 5.86 9.59 15.30
CA LEU A 112 6.24 9.72 13.90
C LEU A 112 5.35 10.76 13.20
N THR A 113 5.90 11.49 12.24
CA THR A 113 5.06 12.29 11.33
C THR A 113 4.13 11.40 10.54
N MET A 114 3.08 11.99 9.99
CA MET A 114 2.17 11.27 9.10
C MET A 114 2.92 10.63 7.92
N GLN A 115 3.91 11.34 7.34
CA GLN A 115 4.72 10.82 6.24
C GLN A 115 5.63 9.66 6.68
N GLN A 116 6.28 9.77 7.84
CA GLN A 116 7.13 8.70 8.38
C GLN A 116 6.32 7.43 8.65
N LEU A 117 5.15 7.57 9.27
CA LEU A 117 4.24 6.46 9.52
C LEU A 117 3.74 5.83 8.22
N PHE A 118 3.35 6.66 7.25
CA PHE A 118 2.91 6.19 5.94
C PHE A 118 4.02 5.38 5.24
N ASN A 119 5.24 5.91 5.20
CA ASN A 119 6.40 5.24 4.63
C ASN A 119 6.68 3.91 5.35
N TYR A 120 6.68 3.88 6.68
CA TYR A 120 6.83 2.65 7.45
C TYR A 120 5.78 1.59 7.10
N ILE A 121 4.53 1.98 6.81
CA ILE A 121 3.47 1.04 6.45
C ILE A 121 3.63 0.54 5.00
N THR A 122 3.94 1.43 4.06
CA THR A 122 3.97 1.10 2.63
C THR A 122 5.27 0.49 2.14
N ASP A 123 6.39 0.66 2.86
CA ASP A 123 7.70 0.22 2.39
C ASP A 123 7.75 -1.32 2.24
N PRO A 124 7.97 -1.82 1.00
CA PRO A 124 8.04 -3.24 0.70
C PRO A 124 9.37 -3.89 1.15
N THR A 125 10.39 -3.09 1.46
CA THR A 125 11.73 -3.56 1.83
C THR A 125 11.85 -3.93 3.32
N ILE A 126 10.87 -3.51 4.13
CA ILE A 126 10.79 -3.87 5.54
C ILE A 126 10.23 -5.31 5.66
N THR A 127 11.03 -6.19 6.24
CA THR A 127 10.73 -7.60 6.51
C THR A 127 10.64 -7.85 8.02
N ASP A 128 10.00 -8.95 8.43
CA ASP A 128 9.86 -9.30 9.86
C ASP A 128 11.24 -9.38 10.59
N SER A 129 12.35 -9.61 9.86
CA SER A 129 13.72 -9.66 10.42
C SER A 129 14.36 -8.29 10.66
N ASN A 130 14.04 -7.27 9.84
CA ASN A 130 14.66 -5.94 9.91
C ASN A 130 13.72 -4.86 10.50
N GLU A 131 12.45 -5.21 10.74
CA GLU A 131 11.43 -4.28 11.25
C GLU A 131 11.83 -3.62 12.56
N GLN A 132 12.40 -4.37 13.52
CA GLN A 132 12.82 -3.80 14.80
C GLN A 132 13.94 -2.76 14.62
N ALA A 133 14.96 -3.09 13.82
CA ALA A 133 16.07 -2.15 13.55
C ALA A 133 15.57 -0.89 12.83
N TYR A 134 14.61 -1.03 11.92
CA TYR A 134 13.96 0.11 11.26
C TYR A 134 13.22 1.00 12.28
N LEU A 135 12.44 0.39 13.18
CA LEU A 135 11.70 1.11 14.22
C LEU A 135 12.64 1.85 15.16
N ASP A 136 13.72 1.21 15.60
CA ASP A 136 14.70 1.84 16.50
C ASP A 136 15.32 3.10 15.85
N ARG A 137 15.68 3.02 14.56
CA ARG A 137 16.24 4.16 13.81
C ARG A 137 15.25 5.29 13.59
N ILE A 138 14.01 4.98 13.17
CA ILE A 138 13.02 6.02 12.90
C ILE A 138 12.57 6.71 14.19
N MET A 139 12.57 6.00 15.32
CA MET A 139 12.34 6.57 16.64
C MET A 139 13.48 7.48 17.09
N GLU A 140 14.73 7.07 16.91
CA GLU A 140 15.90 7.90 17.21
C GLU A 140 15.85 9.21 16.40
N GLN A 141 15.46 9.15 15.12
CA GLN A 141 15.24 10.34 14.30
C GLN A 141 14.09 11.23 14.81
N ALA A 142 13.00 10.63 15.31
CA ALA A 142 11.90 11.36 15.91
C ALA A 142 12.32 12.06 17.22
N GLU A 143 13.09 11.39 18.09
CA GLU A 143 13.61 11.98 19.34
C GLU A 143 14.59 13.12 19.08
N ASN A 144 15.46 12.96 18.09
CA ASN A 144 16.48 13.94 17.72
C ASN A 144 15.92 15.14 16.96
N ARG A 145 14.61 15.14 16.66
CA ARG A 145 13.97 16.28 16.02
C ARG A 145 13.94 17.47 16.97
N SER A 146 14.93 18.35 16.81
CA SER A 146 14.94 19.65 17.48
C SER A 146 13.72 20.44 17.01
N SER A 147 13.17 21.28 17.89
CA SER A 147 11.89 21.99 17.79
C SER A 147 11.79 23.00 16.62
N ASN A 148 12.02 22.57 15.39
CA ASN A 148 11.73 23.29 14.16
C ASN A 148 10.36 22.83 13.67
N GLU A 149 9.31 23.08 14.46
CA GLU A 149 7.92 22.69 14.16
C GLU A 149 7.45 23.19 12.79
N THR A 150 8.01 24.32 12.32
CA THR A 150 7.63 24.96 11.07
C THR A 150 8.02 24.18 9.81
N THR A 151 9.13 23.42 9.83
CA THR A 151 9.55 22.66 8.64
C THR A 151 8.73 21.40 8.47
N ASP A 152 8.47 20.68 9.56
CA ASP A 152 7.66 19.45 9.52
C ASP A 152 6.23 19.73 9.08
N GLU A 153 5.61 20.79 9.62
CA GLU A 153 4.25 21.17 9.21
C GLU A 153 4.17 21.49 7.71
N VAL A 154 5.22 22.08 7.14
CA VAL A 154 5.28 22.38 5.72
C VAL A 154 5.42 21.08 4.93
N ASP A 155 6.34 20.20 5.33
CA ASP A 155 6.57 18.92 4.66
C ASP A 155 5.33 18.02 4.72
N GLU A 156 4.61 17.99 5.84
CA GLU A 156 3.33 17.29 5.96
C GLU A 156 2.26 17.86 5.03
N ARG A 157 2.08 19.19 5.00
CA ARG A 157 1.12 19.84 4.07
C ARG A 157 1.49 19.64 2.61
N VAL A 158 2.78 19.57 2.29
CA VAL A 158 3.26 19.23 0.96
C VAL A 158 2.86 17.78 0.67
N PHE A 159 3.17 16.85 1.57
CA PHE A 159 2.89 15.42 1.39
C PHE A 159 1.40 15.13 1.18
N GLU A 160 0.52 15.84 1.88
CA GLU A 160 -0.93 15.75 1.72
C GLU A 160 -1.44 16.15 0.33
N ARG A 161 -0.68 16.98 -0.40
CA ARG A 161 -1.08 17.48 -1.72
C ARG A 161 -0.44 16.69 -2.86
N ILE A 162 0.58 15.88 -2.58
CA ILE A 162 1.23 15.06 -3.60
C ILE A 162 0.22 14.02 -4.08
N PHE A 163 -0.02 14.00 -5.38
CA PHE A 163 -0.77 12.92 -6.01
C PHE A 163 0.08 11.63 -6.00
N ILE A 164 -0.46 10.54 -5.45
CA ILE A 164 0.21 9.23 -5.50
C ILE A 164 -0.35 8.42 -6.68
N PRO A 165 0.43 8.18 -7.75
CA PRO A 165 0.00 7.33 -8.85
C PRO A 165 -0.15 5.89 -8.35
N GLN A 166 -1.24 5.22 -8.74
CA GLN A 166 -1.49 3.82 -8.39
C GLN A 166 -1.35 2.89 -9.58
N THR A 167 -1.62 3.40 -10.78
CA THR A 167 -1.48 2.65 -12.02
C THR A 167 -0.31 3.20 -12.84
N LEU A 168 0.20 2.38 -13.76
CA LEU A 168 1.25 2.83 -14.69
C LEU A 168 0.80 3.98 -15.58
N ASP A 169 -0.50 4.11 -15.83
CA ASP A 169 -1.06 5.20 -16.64
C ASP A 169 -0.95 6.55 -15.91
N ASP A 170 -1.15 6.55 -14.58
CA ASP A 170 -1.06 7.76 -13.73
C ASP A 170 0.37 8.32 -13.64
N ILE A 171 1.38 7.46 -13.82
CA ILE A 171 2.81 7.82 -13.74
C ILE A 171 3.19 8.81 -14.85
N CYS A 172 2.57 8.72 -16.03
CA CYS A 172 2.84 9.63 -17.15
C CYS A 172 2.47 11.10 -16.85
N GLU A 173 1.59 11.35 -15.88
CA GLU A 173 1.13 12.69 -15.49
C GLU A 173 1.88 13.25 -14.27
N THR A 174 2.73 12.44 -13.64
CA THR A 174 3.41 12.79 -12.38
C THR A 174 4.69 13.59 -12.64
N SER A 175 4.93 14.64 -11.85
CA SER A 175 6.13 15.48 -11.97
C SER A 175 7.37 14.77 -11.44
N SER A 176 8.54 15.05 -12.01
CA SER A 176 9.84 14.51 -11.57
C SER A 176 10.17 14.79 -10.10
N LYS A 177 9.63 15.89 -9.54
CA LYS A 177 9.80 16.26 -8.13
C LYS A 177 8.99 15.36 -7.19
N ASP A 178 7.77 15.01 -7.60
CA ASP A 178 6.87 14.16 -6.82
C ASP A 178 7.41 12.73 -6.72
N PHE A 179 8.04 12.23 -7.79
CA PHE A 179 8.68 10.90 -7.80
C PHE A 179 9.73 10.70 -6.71
N ARG A 180 10.51 11.73 -6.38
CA ARG A 180 11.53 11.62 -5.31
C ARG A 180 10.89 11.34 -3.95
N GLN A 181 9.76 11.99 -3.67
CA GLN A 181 9.00 11.83 -2.43
C GLN A 181 8.26 10.49 -2.39
N LEU A 182 8.03 9.86 -3.55
CA LEU A 182 7.35 8.58 -3.70
C LEU A 182 8.30 7.38 -3.86
N SER A 183 9.62 7.61 -3.88
CA SER A 183 10.64 6.57 -4.05
C SER A 183 10.48 5.39 -3.09
N THR A 184 10.11 5.66 -1.83
CA THR A 184 9.82 4.65 -0.82
C THR A 184 8.63 3.76 -1.17
N ILE A 185 7.55 4.34 -1.71
CA ILE A 185 6.35 3.60 -2.10
C ILE A 185 6.66 2.69 -3.29
N LEU A 186 7.44 3.20 -4.25
CA LEU A 186 7.82 2.48 -5.46
C LEU A 186 8.90 1.42 -5.21
N GLY A 187 9.54 1.43 -4.04
CA GLY A 187 10.63 0.52 -3.71
C GLY A 187 11.85 0.69 -4.61
N MET A 188 12.07 1.91 -5.13
CA MET A 188 13.18 2.25 -6.02
C MET A 188 14.21 3.12 -5.28
N ASN A 189 15.44 3.13 -5.79
CA ASN A 189 16.47 4.07 -5.33
C ASN A 189 16.16 5.51 -5.76
N GLU A 190 16.88 6.50 -5.20
CA GLU A 190 16.62 7.93 -5.48
C GLU A 190 16.85 8.32 -6.94
N THR A 191 17.70 7.56 -7.63
CA THR A 191 17.98 7.70 -9.06
C THR A 191 16.94 7.00 -9.94
N MET A 192 15.98 6.27 -9.36
CA MET A 192 14.92 5.51 -10.04
C MET A 192 15.45 4.47 -11.05
N THR A 193 16.71 4.05 -10.86
CA THR A 193 17.40 3.13 -11.76
C THR A 193 17.25 1.67 -11.31
N GLU A 194 17.22 1.44 -9.99
CA GLU A 194 17.26 0.09 -9.41
C GLU A 194 16.23 -0.09 -8.30
N ALA A 195 15.76 -1.33 -8.14
CA ALA A 195 14.90 -1.72 -7.04
C ALA A 195 15.72 -1.86 -5.75
N ARG A 196 15.20 -1.28 -4.67
CA ARG A 196 15.84 -1.28 -3.37
C ARG A 196 15.57 -2.60 -2.63
N LEU A 197 16.61 -3.15 -1.98
CA LEU A 197 16.52 -4.40 -1.23
C LEU A 197 16.42 -4.19 0.29
N VAL A 198 16.92 -3.05 0.78
CA VAL A 198 16.99 -2.72 2.21
C VAL A 198 16.41 -1.32 2.39
N PRO A 199 15.63 -1.03 3.46
CA PRO A 199 15.07 0.29 3.67
C PRO A 199 16.16 1.37 3.69
N LYS A 200 15.89 2.53 3.09
CA LYS A 200 16.84 3.67 3.00
C LYS A 200 17.52 3.99 4.33
N ILE A 201 16.73 4.00 5.42
CA ILE A 201 17.16 4.36 6.77
C ILE A 201 18.21 3.37 7.34
N LEU A 202 18.23 2.13 6.82
CA LEU A 202 19.17 1.08 7.22
C LEU A 202 20.37 0.97 6.27
N GLU A 203 20.31 1.57 5.07
CA GLU A 203 21.44 1.59 4.13
C GLU A 203 22.61 2.44 4.65
N ASP A 204 22.32 3.46 5.46
CA ASP A 204 23.29 4.40 6.05
C ASP A 204 24.34 3.73 6.98
N GLU A 205 24.21 2.44 7.30
CA GLU A 205 25.26 1.69 8.03
C GLU A 205 26.41 1.20 7.14
N ASN A 206 26.21 1.11 5.81
CA ASN A 206 27.20 0.55 4.90
C ASN A 206 27.98 1.60 4.10
N ASP A 207 27.59 2.88 4.16
CA ASP A 207 28.17 3.95 3.35
C ASP A 207 28.66 5.11 4.24
N ASP A 208 29.74 4.87 4.97
CA ASP A 208 30.53 5.92 5.61
C ASP A 208 31.34 6.68 4.54
N SER A 209 30.64 7.41 3.67
CA SER A 209 31.22 8.35 2.71
C SER A 209 30.17 9.36 2.22
N SER A 210 29.99 10.42 3.01
CA SER A 210 29.62 11.77 2.56
C SER A 210 28.40 11.93 1.62
N SER A 211 27.33 12.53 2.11
CA SER A 211 26.95 13.88 1.66
C SER A 211 25.74 14.42 2.43
N ILE A 212 26.03 15.36 3.33
CA ILE A 212 25.09 16.41 3.68
C ILE A 212 24.86 17.19 2.38
N THR A 213 23.71 17.01 1.73
CA THR A 213 23.25 17.96 0.70
C THR A 213 22.02 18.68 1.22
N SER A 214 22.30 19.83 1.81
CA SER A 214 21.39 20.96 1.78
C SER A 214 21.07 21.23 0.30
N SER A 215 19.83 21.02 -0.10
CA SER A 215 19.36 21.26 -1.46
C SER A 215 19.28 22.77 -1.73
N SER A 216 20.42 23.38 -2.03
CA SER A 216 20.52 24.62 -2.76
C SER A 216 20.17 24.35 -4.22
N ASN A 217 19.04 24.89 -4.67
CA ASN A 217 18.65 24.88 -6.07
C ASN A 217 19.62 25.74 -6.89
N SER A 218 20.32 25.11 -7.82
CA SER A 218 20.96 25.75 -8.96
C SER A 218 20.39 25.12 -10.21
N ASP A 219 19.49 25.86 -10.85
CA ASP A 219 18.99 25.60 -12.19
C ASP A 219 20.06 26.06 -13.18
N ASP A 220 20.65 25.12 -13.92
CA ASP A 220 21.36 25.34 -15.18
C ASP A 220 21.30 24.01 -15.97
N ASP A 221 20.56 24.00 -17.09
CA ASP A 221 21.17 23.84 -18.40
C ASP A 221 20.13 23.86 -19.52
N ASP A 222 20.41 24.75 -20.48
CA ASP A 222 19.82 24.86 -21.81
C ASP A 222 20.38 23.79 -22.77
N ASP A 223 19.59 23.55 -23.82
CA ASP A 223 19.96 23.28 -25.23
C ASP A 223 20.25 21.84 -25.76
N ASP A 224 19.26 21.39 -26.55
CA ASP A 224 19.30 21.01 -27.97
C ASP A 224 19.86 19.66 -28.51
N SER A 225 19.07 19.19 -29.49
CA SER A 225 19.43 18.47 -30.72
C SER A 225 19.61 16.94 -30.73
N SER A 226 18.60 16.27 -31.30
CA SER A 226 18.58 15.88 -32.73
C SER A 226 18.13 14.45 -33.04
N ASP A 227 17.43 14.40 -34.17
CA ASP A 227 16.75 13.31 -34.86
C ASP A 227 17.72 12.28 -35.48
N TYR A 228 17.49 10.97 -35.30
CA TYR A 228 17.72 9.98 -36.35
C TYR A 228 16.96 8.67 -36.13
N ALA A 229 16.52 8.08 -37.23
CA ALA A 229 15.56 7.01 -37.35
C ALA A 229 16.15 5.59 -37.36
N SER A 230 15.28 4.65 -36.99
CA SER A 230 15.11 3.29 -37.54
C SER A 230 16.10 2.18 -37.17
N ALA A 231 15.60 1.17 -36.42
CA ALA A 231 15.43 -0.21 -36.92
C ALA A 231 14.71 -1.09 -35.89
N LYS A 232 13.71 -1.85 -36.34
CA LYS A 232 12.97 -2.87 -35.58
C LYS A 232 13.75 -4.19 -35.57
N GLU A 233 13.77 -4.88 -34.43
CA GLU A 233 13.78 -6.34 -34.38
C GLU A 233 12.90 -6.83 -33.21
N ASP A 234 11.87 -7.61 -33.56
CA ASP A 234 10.91 -8.23 -32.66
C ASP A 234 11.49 -9.53 -32.07
N GLN A 235 11.35 -9.73 -30.76
CA GLN A 235 11.41 -11.06 -30.14
C GLN A 235 10.16 -11.25 -29.27
N GLU A 236 9.21 -12.03 -29.78
CA GLU A 236 8.02 -12.48 -29.05
C GLU A 236 8.35 -13.74 -28.23
N GLU A 237 8.40 -13.61 -26.91
CA GLU A 237 8.14 -14.73 -25.99
C GLU A 237 6.64 -14.77 -25.69
N GLN A 238 5.92 -15.76 -26.24
CA GLN A 238 4.53 -16.05 -25.87
C GLN A 238 4.45 -17.34 -25.06
N SER A 239 4.36 -17.18 -23.74
CA SER A 239 3.69 -18.15 -22.86
C SER A 239 2.20 -17.82 -22.84
N LEU A 240 1.36 -18.63 -23.49
CA LEU A 240 -0.08 -18.43 -23.48
C LEU A 240 -0.85 -19.72 -23.22
N ALA A 241 -1.65 -19.64 -22.16
CA ALA A 241 -2.79 -20.47 -21.88
C ALA A 241 -3.62 -20.70 -23.15
N LYS A 242 -4.11 -21.94 -23.32
CA LYS A 242 -4.96 -22.40 -24.44
C LYS A 242 -6.30 -21.63 -24.49
N GLY A 243 -6.26 -20.41 -25.00
CA GLY A 243 -7.40 -19.67 -25.52
C GLY A 243 -7.39 -19.77 -27.04
N ASN A 244 -8.56 -19.91 -27.66
CA ASN A 244 -8.73 -19.91 -29.12
C ASN A 244 -8.48 -18.50 -29.71
N VAL A 245 -7.24 -18.00 -29.63
CA VAL A 245 -6.84 -16.71 -30.20
C VAL A 245 -6.59 -16.89 -31.70
N ARG A 246 -7.05 -15.92 -32.50
CA ARG A 246 -6.85 -15.90 -33.95
C ARG A 246 -5.49 -15.26 -34.26
N PRO A 247 -4.64 -15.87 -35.08
CA PRO A 247 -3.41 -15.22 -35.55
C PRO A 247 -3.73 -13.95 -36.35
N ARG A 248 -2.96 -12.88 -36.12
CA ARG A 248 -3.22 -11.53 -36.64
C ARG A 248 -3.00 -11.43 -38.15
N ASP A 249 -2.04 -12.19 -38.71
CA ASP A 249 -1.65 -12.14 -40.12
C ASP A 249 -1.86 -13.47 -40.86
N GLU A 250 -3.12 -13.94 -40.94
CA GLU A 250 -3.43 -15.19 -41.63
C GLU A 250 -3.67 -15.02 -43.15
N SER A 251 -3.03 -15.89 -43.96
CA SER A 251 -3.30 -15.96 -45.40
C SER A 251 -4.74 -16.45 -45.70
N PRO A 252 -5.32 -16.11 -46.87
CA PRO A 252 -6.70 -16.49 -47.21
C PRO A 252 -6.96 -18.02 -47.18
N THR A 253 -5.93 -18.81 -47.49
CA THR A 253 -5.98 -20.27 -47.53
C THR A 253 -5.96 -20.89 -46.14
N SER A 254 -5.11 -20.39 -45.23
CA SER A 254 -5.04 -20.88 -43.84
C SER A 254 -6.32 -20.57 -43.06
N LYS A 255 -6.92 -19.39 -43.29
CA LYS A 255 -8.24 -19.02 -42.76
C LYS A 255 -9.34 -20.01 -43.15
N ARG A 256 -9.33 -20.48 -44.41
CA ARG A 256 -10.31 -21.45 -44.93
C ARG A 256 -10.18 -22.80 -44.24
N LEU A 257 -8.94 -23.28 -44.10
CA LEU A 257 -8.63 -24.56 -43.43
C LEU A 257 -9.02 -24.53 -41.95
N ARG A 258 -8.72 -23.44 -41.23
CA ARG A 258 -9.15 -23.29 -39.83
C ARG A 258 -10.67 -23.29 -39.68
N LYS A 259 -11.38 -22.58 -40.55
CA LYS A 259 -12.85 -22.54 -40.53
C LYS A 259 -13.45 -23.92 -40.81
N GLN A 260 -12.79 -24.73 -41.65
CA GLN A 260 -13.16 -26.11 -41.90
C GLN A 260 -12.93 -26.99 -40.66
N ALA A 261 -11.74 -26.93 -40.06
CA ALA A 261 -11.40 -27.68 -38.85
C ALA A 261 -12.36 -27.39 -37.68
N ILE A 262 -12.67 -26.11 -37.42
CA ILE A 262 -13.64 -25.73 -36.37
C ILE A 262 -15.05 -26.27 -36.67
N ARG A 263 -15.44 -26.34 -37.95
CA ARG A 263 -16.74 -26.89 -38.34
C ARG A 263 -16.79 -28.40 -38.15
N GLU A 264 -15.71 -29.11 -38.41
CA GLU A 264 -15.58 -30.55 -38.20
C GLU A 264 -15.57 -30.88 -36.70
N GLU A 265 -14.77 -30.17 -35.90
CA GLU A 265 -14.73 -30.33 -34.45
C GLU A 265 -16.11 -30.08 -33.80
N LYS A 266 -16.81 -29.00 -34.22
CA LYS A 266 -18.18 -28.74 -33.74
C LYS A 266 -19.18 -29.80 -34.20
N ARG A 267 -18.95 -30.44 -35.36
CA ARG A 267 -19.79 -31.54 -35.85
C ARG A 267 -19.59 -32.78 -35.01
N GLU A 268 -18.36 -33.10 -34.63
CA GLU A 268 -18.04 -34.21 -33.74
C GLU A 268 -18.59 -34.00 -32.33
N LYS A 269 -18.40 -32.81 -31.75
CA LYS A 269 -18.97 -32.46 -30.43
C LYS A 269 -20.50 -32.49 -30.41
N ARG A 270 -21.17 -32.32 -31.56
CA ARG A 270 -22.63 -32.47 -31.68
C ARG A 270 -23.07 -33.93 -31.70
N LYS A 271 -22.22 -34.87 -32.13
CA LYS A 271 -22.52 -36.32 -32.11
C LYS A 271 -22.60 -36.85 -30.68
N THR A 272 -21.76 -36.35 -29.79
CA THR A 272 -21.67 -36.77 -28.38
C THR A 272 -22.51 -35.91 -27.42
N LYS A 273 -23.26 -34.94 -27.94
CA LYS A 273 -24.03 -34.00 -27.12
C LYS A 273 -25.26 -34.68 -26.51
N ILE A 274 -25.47 -34.46 -25.21
CA ILE A 274 -26.64 -34.95 -24.47
C ILE A 274 -27.93 -34.45 -25.15
N PRO A 275 -28.92 -35.34 -25.42
CA PRO A 275 -30.19 -34.95 -26.02
C PRO A 275 -30.92 -33.88 -25.18
N LYS A 276 -31.52 -32.90 -25.87
CA LYS A 276 -32.17 -31.73 -25.24
C LYS A 276 -33.24 -32.10 -24.21
N HIS A 277 -33.98 -33.19 -24.45
CA HIS A 277 -35.04 -33.66 -23.55
C HIS A 277 -34.48 -34.21 -22.23
N VAL A 278 -33.29 -34.81 -22.23
CA VAL A 278 -32.61 -35.29 -21.00
C VAL A 278 -32.11 -34.10 -20.18
N LYS A 279 -31.52 -33.10 -20.83
CA LYS A 279 -31.07 -31.87 -20.15
C LYS A 279 -32.21 -31.14 -19.45
N LYS A 280 -33.37 -31.02 -20.10
CA LYS A 280 -34.57 -30.34 -19.55
C LYS A 280 -35.23 -31.06 -18.37
N ARG A 281 -34.90 -32.34 -18.13
CA ARG A 281 -35.47 -33.14 -17.04
C ARG A 281 -34.61 -33.12 -15.78
N ALA A 282 -33.35 -32.71 -15.91
CA ALA A 282 -32.38 -32.62 -14.82
C ALA A 282 -32.21 -31.19 -14.25
N GLU A 283 -32.91 -30.23 -14.85
CA GLU A 283 -32.94 -28.80 -14.49
C GLU A 283 -34.32 -28.50 -13.89
#